data_AF-A0A9Q1A440-F1
#
_entry.id   AF-A0A9Q1A440-F1
#
_cell.length_a   1.000
_cell.length_b   1.000
_cell.length_c   1.000
_cell.angle_alpha   90.00
_cell.angle_beta   90.00
_cell.angle_gamma   90.00
#
_symmetry.space_group_name_H-M   'P 1'
#
loop_
_entity.id
_entity.type
_entity.pdbx_description
1 polymer ?
#
loop_
_entity_poly.entity_id
_entity_poly.type
_entity_poly.pdbx_seq_one_letter_code
_entity_poly.pdbx_strand_id
1 'polypeptide(L)'
;MTFLPQETPAPLRKYREEELVHLRGNGEGELKEWDRVYDYAYYNDLGNPDKGPKYVRPVLGGSSEYPYPRRGRTGRAAAESELSNTESRQPLLMSLNIHVPRDERFGHLKMADFLAYALKSEAQFVKPEMEALCDSTPNEFDSFDDVS
;
A
#
# COMPACT_ATOMS: atom_id res chain seq x y z
N MET A 1 29.60 3.26 15.77
CA MET A 1 30.53 3.65 14.70
C MET A 1 29.90 3.29 13.37
N THR A 2 29.92 4.22 12.42
CA THR A 2 29.36 4.06 11.08
C THR A 2 30.50 4.07 10.08
N PHE A 3 30.53 3.10 9.17
CA PHE A 3 31.58 2.95 8.17
C PHE A 3 31.02 3.16 6.77
N LEU A 4 31.70 3.94 5.94
CA LEU A 4 31.43 3.97 4.51
C LEU A 4 31.78 2.61 3.87
N PRO A 5 31.23 2.28 2.68
CA PRO A 5 31.56 1.02 2.01
C PRO A 5 33.07 0.81 1.83
N GLN A 6 33.81 1.89 1.56
CA GLN A 6 35.27 1.87 1.36
C GLN A 6 36.05 1.65 2.67
N GLU A 7 35.50 2.09 3.80
CA GLU A 7 36.10 2.03 5.14
C GLU A 7 35.74 0.74 5.89
N THR A 8 34.88 -0.11 5.29
CA THR A 8 34.46 -1.36 5.91
C THR A 8 35.68 -2.29 6.06
N PRO A 9 35.97 -2.83 7.27
CA PRO A 9 37.09 -3.73 7.49
C PRO A 9 37.08 -4.91 6.52
N ALA A 10 38.24 -5.29 5.98
CA ALA A 10 38.35 -6.33 4.95
C ALA A 10 37.63 -7.65 5.29
N PRO A 11 37.68 -8.17 6.54
CA PRO A 11 36.95 -9.39 6.91
C PRO A 11 35.42 -9.26 6.84
N LEU A 12 34.89 -8.04 6.95
CA LEU A 12 33.44 -7.77 7.00
C LEU A 12 32.85 -7.34 5.65
N ARG A 13 33.69 -7.00 4.67
CA ARG A 13 33.23 -6.54 3.34
C ARG A 13 32.35 -7.58 2.65
N LYS A 14 32.77 -8.85 2.70
CA LYS A 14 32.01 -9.97 2.11
C LYS A 14 30.61 -10.08 2.73
N TYR A 15 30.51 -10.09 4.05
CA TYR A 15 29.22 -10.18 4.75
C TYR A 15 28.32 -8.97 4.46
N ARG A 16 28.91 -7.78 4.33
CA ARG A 16 28.16 -6.57 3.95
C ARG A 16 27.55 -6.72 2.55
N GLU A 17 28.32 -7.20 1.58
CA GLU A 17 27.84 -7.41 0.21
C GLU A 17 26.78 -8.50 0.15
N GLU A 18 26.98 -9.60 0.88
CA GLU A 18 26.01 -10.69 0.99
C GLU A 18 24.68 -10.20 1.57
N GLU A 19 24.68 -9.41 2.65
CA GLU A 19 23.45 -8.84 3.20
C GLU A 19 22.74 -7.93 2.18
N LEU A 20 23.47 -7.13 1.40
CA LEU A 20 22.88 -6.28 0.35
C LEU A 20 22.28 -7.09 -0.81
N VAL A 21 22.76 -8.30 -1.08
CA VAL A 21 22.16 -9.21 -2.05
C VAL A 21 20.89 -9.83 -1.48
N HIS A 22 20.92 -10.28 -0.22
CA HIS A 22 19.73 -10.81 0.46
C HIS A 22 18.60 -9.76 0.55
N LEU A 23 18.93 -8.49 0.84
CA LEU A 23 17.97 -7.40 0.88
C LEU A 23 17.38 -7.05 -0.49
N ARG A 24 18.09 -7.29 -1.60
CA ARG A 24 17.55 -7.07 -2.96
C ARG A 24 16.67 -8.22 -3.43
N GLY A 25 16.91 -9.43 -2.93
CA GLY A 25 16.23 -10.63 -3.38
C GLY A 25 16.54 -10.98 -4.84
N ASN A 26 15.69 -11.83 -5.42
CA ASN A 26 15.89 -12.42 -6.76
C ASN A 26 14.93 -11.89 -7.83
N GLY A 27 14.01 -10.97 -7.49
CA GLY A 27 13.06 -10.44 -8.48
C GLY A 27 11.87 -11.38 -8.79
N GLU A 28 11.75 -12.51 -8.10
CA GLU A 28 10.76 -13.55 -8.41
C GLU A 28 9.92 -13.95 -7.18
N GLY A 29 8.75 -14.54 -7.41
CA GLY A 29 7.88 -15.06 -6.35
C GLY A 29 7.06 -14.00 -5.58
N GLU A 30 6.14 -14.50 -4.75
CA GLU A 30 5.34 -13.69 -3.82
C GLU A 30 6.10 -13.48 -2.52
N LEU A 31 6.22 -12.22 -2.10
CA LEU A 31 6.91 -11.86 -0.87
C LEU A 31 6.01 -12.10 0.35
N LYS A 32 6.59 -12.73 1.37
CA LYS A 32 5.92 -13.11 2.61
C LYS A 32 6.23 -12.14 3.73
N GLU A 33 5.41 -12.16 4.78
CA GLU A 33 5.50 -11.21 5.90
C GLU A 33 6.88 -11.18 6.60
N TRP A 34 7.61 -12.30 6.58
CA TRP A 34 8.93 -12.42 7.18
C TRP A 34 10.08 -12.03 6.24
N ASP A 35 9.81 -11.75 4.97
CA ASP A 35 10.84 -11.37 4.01
C ASP A 35 11.30 -9.93 4.25
N ARG A 36 12.60 -9.68 4.03
CA ARG A 36 13.25 -8.37 4.15
C ARG A 36 13.71 -7.86 2.78
N VAL A 37 13.02 -8.28 1.72
CA VAL A 37 13.37 -7.99 0.33
C VAL A 37 12.78 -6.63 -0.06
N TYR A 38 13.65 -5.75 -0.55
CA TYR A 38 13.32 -4.44 -1.10
C TYR A 38 13.45 -4.51 -2.61
N ASP A 39 12.31 -4.50 -3.29
CA ASP A 39 12.23 -4.54 -4.74
C ASP A 39 11.12 -3.59 -5.23
N TYR A 40 11.12 -3.28 -6.52
CA TYR A 40 10.27 -2.25 -7.11
C TYR A 40 9.19 -2.82 -8.02
N ALA A 41 8.00 -2.22 -7.97
CA ALA A 41 6.89 -2.50 -8.87
C ALA A 41 6.20 -1.21 -9.33
N TYR A 42 5.40 -1.32 -10.39
CA TYR A 42 4.50 -0.26 -10.86
C TYR A 42 3.18 -0.29 -10.07
N TYR A 43 2.38 0.76 -10.20
CA TYR A 43 1.02 0.77 -9.65
C TYR A 43 0.08 0.05 -10.60
N ASN A 44 0.18 -1.27 -10.56
CA ASN A 44 -0.66 -2.20 -11.30
C ASN A 44 -1.62 -2.99 -10.39
N ASP A 45 -1.74 -2.58 -9.13
CA ASP A 45 -2.51 -3.24 -8.06
C ASP A 45 -3.77 -2.45 -7.64
N LEU A 46 -4.03 -1.31 -8.29
CA LEU A 46 -5.16 -0.43 -7.98
C LEU A 46 -6.49 -0.94 -8.58
N GLY A 47 -6.39 -1.57 -9.76
CA GLY A 47 -7.53 -2.14 -10.48
C GLY A 47 -8.02 -3.45 -9.87
N ASN A 48 -9.27 -3.82 -10.16
CA ASN A 48 -9.78 -5.16 -9.88
C ASN A 48 -10.59 -5.64 -11.09
N PRO A 49 -9.93 -6.19 -12.12
CA PRO A 49 -10.61 -6.57 -13.35
C PRO A 49 -11.57 -7.75 -13.16
N ASP A 50 -11.34 -8.60 -12.15
CA ASP A 50 -12.19 -9.75 -11.82
C ASP A 50 -13.60 -9.33 -11.36
N LYS A 51 -13.75 -8.11 -10.81
CA LYS A 51 -15.06 -7.52 -10.47
C LYS A 51 -15.80 -6.92 -11.66
N GLY A 52 -15.19 -6.90 -12.84
CA GLY A 52 -15.77 -6.42 -14.08
C GLY A 52 -15.15 -5.12 -14.62
N PRO A 53 -15.56 -4.68 -15.83
CA PRO A 53 -14.87 -3.66 -16.62
C PRO A 53 -14.81 -2.29 -15.95
N LYS A 54 -15.80 -1.96 -15.10
CA LYS A 54 -15.85 -0.69 -14.35
C LYS A 54 -14.70 -0.54 -13.34
N TYR A 55 -14.09 -1.65 -12.93
CA TYR A 55 -13.03 -1.69 -11.92
C TYR A 55 -11.64 -1.85 -12.53
N VAL A 56 -11.52 -1.88 -13.85
CA VAL A 56 -10.25 -1.86 -14.56
C VAL A 56 -9.62 -0.47 -14.41
N ARG A 57 -8.31 -0.43 -14.16
CA ARG A 57 -7.51 0.80 -14.06
C ARG A 57 -6.23 0.65 -14.88
N PRO A 58 -5.73 1.73 -15.51
CA PRO A 58 -4.46 1.70 -16.19
C PRO A 58 -3.32 1.51 -15.18
N VAL A 59 -2.22 0.91 -15.64
CA VAL A 59 -0.99 0.79 -14.85
C VAL A 59 -0.28 2.14 -14.81
N LEU A 60 0.07 2.60 -13.60
CA LEU A 60 0.82 3.85 -13.44
C LEU A 60 2.31 3.54 -13.23
N GLY A 61 3.15 4.13 -14.08
CA GLY A 61 4.60 3.90 -14.13
C GLY A 61 5.03 2.95 -15.26
N GLY A 62 6.21 3.20 -15.82
CA GLY A 62 6.79 2.36 -16.88
C GLY A 62 6.38 2.76 -18.30
N SER A 63 5.38 3.62 -18.45
CA SER A 63 4.97 4.25 -19.71
C SER A 63 5.26 5.76 -19.69
N SER A 64 5.50 6.35 -20.87
CA SER A 64 5.55 7.80 -21.06
C SER A 64 4.18 8.47 -20.90
N GLU A 65 3.10 7.73 -21.13
CA GLU A 65 1.72 8.22 -21.03
C GLU A 65 1.27 8.41 -19.57
N TYR A 66 1.69 7.48 -18.69
CA TYR A 66 1.39 7.51 -17.26
C TYR A 66 2.68 7.40 -16.43
N PRO A 67 3.53 8.44 -16.42
CA PRO A 67 4.72 8.43 -15.58
C PRO A 67 4.31 8.50 -14.12
N TYR A 68 4.84 7.57 -13.31
CA TYR A 68 4.55 7.52 -11.88
C TYR A 68 5.72 6.92 -11.11
N PRO A 69 5.98 7.36 -9.86
CA PRO A 69 6.94 6.74 -8.98
C PRO A 69 6.74 5.23 -8.84
N ARG A 70 7.82 4.50 -8.53
CA ARG A 70 7.74 3.09 -8.19
C ARG A 70 7.22 2.91 -6.77
N ARG A 71 6.60 1.76 -6.51
CA ARG A 71 6.26 1.29 -5.16
C ARG A 71 7.07 0.06 -4.78
N GLY A 72 6.98 -0.34 -3.52
CA GLY A 72 7.48 -1.64 -3.07
C GLY A 72 6.75 -2.78 -3.77
N ARG A 73 7.53 -3.75 -4.28
CA ARG A 73 7.01 -4.96 -4.90
C ARG A 73 6.37 -5.87 -3.85
N THR A 74 5.28 -6.51 -4.24
CA THR A 74 4.54 -7.49 -3.43
C THR A 74 4.61 -8.89 -4.02
N GLY A 75 4.68 -8.99 -5.36
CA GLY A 75 4.94 -10.25 -6.07
C GLY A 75 3.75 -11.21 -6.10
N ARG A 76 2.53 -10.74 -5.86
CA ARG A 76 1.31 -11.55 -5.90
C ARG A 76 1.01 -11.98 -7.32
N ALA A 77 0.20 -13.03 -7.44
CA ALA A 77 -0.29 -13.49 -8.73
C ALA A 77 -1.08 -12.38 -9.45
N ALA A 78 -0.96 -12.39 -10.79
CA ALA A 78 -1.79 -11.57 -11.66
C ALA A 78 -3.28 -11.91 -11.47
N ALA A 79 -4.15 -10.95 -11.78
CA ALA A 79 -5.59 -11.19 -11.83
C ALA A 79 -5.93 -12.29 -12.87
N GLU A 80 -7.00 -13.06 -12.64
CA GLU A 80 -7.40 -14.18 -13.51
C GLU A 80 -7.88 -13.71 -14.88
N SER A 81 -8.39 -12.47 -14.97
CA SER A 81 -8.76 -11.88 -16.25
C SER A 81 -7.55 -11.69 -17.16
N GLU A 82 -7.75 -11.80 -18.48
CA GLU A 82 -6.79 -11.62 -19.60
C GLU A 82 -5.91 -10.33 -19.57
N LEU A 83 -6.10 -9.45 -18.58
CA LEU A 83 -5.24 -8.30 -18.30
C LEU A 83 -4.00 -8.75 -17.51
N SER A 84 -3.12 -9.51 -18.16
CA SER A 84 -1.88 -10.13 -17.62
C SER A 84 -0.94 -9.19 -16.84
N ASN A 85 -1.15 -7.87 -16.90
CA ASN A 85 -0.28 -6.86 -16.30
C ASN A 85 -0.79 -6.31 -14.96
N THR A 86 -1.99 -6.70 -14.50
CA THR A 86 -2.61 -6.20 -13.26
C THR A 86 -2.47 -7.23 -12.15
N GLU A 87 -1.93 -6.79 -11.01
CA GLU A 87 -1.76 -7.62 -9.82
C GLU A 87 -3.10 -7.80 -9.11
N SER A 88 -3.35 -8.98 -8.54
CA SER A 88 -4.60 -9.29 -7.85
C SER A 88 -4.83 -8.36 -6.64
N ARG A 89 -6.05 -7.82 -6.54
CA ARG A 89 -6.42 -6.90 -5.45
C ARG A 89 -6.84 -7.66 -4.20
N GLN A 90 -6.17 -7.40 -3.08
CA GLN A 90 -6.60 -7.93 -1.79
C GLN A 90 -7.80 -7.15 -1.22
N PRO A 91 -8.70 -7.82 -0.47
CA PRO A 91 -9.79 -7.16 0.25
C PRO A 91 -9.28 -6.05 1.18
N LEU A 92 -10.06 -4.98 1.40
CA LEU A 92 -9.67 -3.86 2.27
C LEU A 92 -9.27 -4.27 3.69
N LEU A 93 -9.89 -5.32 4.23
CA LEU A 93 -9.50 -5.88 5.54
C LEU A 93 -8.11 -6.55 5.52
N MET A 94 -7.69 -7.06 4.35
CA MET A 94 -6.38 -7.69 4.15
C MET A 94 -5.37 -6.72 3.52
N SER A 95 -5.76 -5.52 3.10
CA SER A 95 -4.79 -4.52 2.60
C SER A 95 -3.84 -4.01 3.68
N LEU A 96 -4.18 -4.19 4.95
CA LEU A 96 -3.25 -3.98 6.07
C LEU A 96 -2.11 -5.02 6.10
N ASN A 97 -2.31 -6.16 5.42
CA ASN A 97 -1.32 -7.23 5.26
C ASN A 97 -0.59 -7.14 3.90
N ILE A 98 -0.63 -5.98 3.24
CA ILE A 98 0.26 -5.75 2.09
C ILE A 98 1.70 -5.94 2.56
N HIS A 99 2.45 -6.76 1.82
CA HIS A 99 3.84 -7.02 2.13
C HIS A 99 4.61 -5.69 2.12
N VAL A 100 5.22 -5.40 3.26
CA VAL A 100 6.16 -4.31 3.47
C VAL A 100 7.31 -4.96 4.24
N PRO A 101 8.58 -4.65 3.89
CA PRO A 101 9.73 -5.21 4.60
C PRO A 101 9.55 -5.05 6.11
N ARG A 102 9.88 -6.10 6.87
CA ARG A 102 9.56 -6.19 8.30
C ARG A 102 9.99 -4.96 9.11
N ASP A 103 11.11 -4.35 8.73
CA ASP A 103 11.69 -3.18 9.38
C ASP A 103 10.89 -1.88 9.12
N GLU A 104 10.07 -1.84 8.07
CA GLU A 104 9.19 -0.71 7.70
C GLU A 104 7.75 -0.86 8.22
N ARG A 105 7.38 -2.03 8.75
CA ARG A 105 6.03 -2.25 9.29
C ARG A 105 5.80 -1.40 10.54
N PHE A 106 4.63 -0.78 10.59
CA PHE A 106 4.19 -0.10 11.81
C PHE A 106 4.16 -1.08 12.97
N GLY A 107 4.79 -0.71 14.09
CA GLY A 107 4.60 -1.42 15.35
C GLY A 107 3.13 -1.45 15.74
N HIS A 108 2.70 -2.49 16.45
CA HIS A 108 1.28 -2.73 16.79
C HIS A 108 0.56 -1.50 17.38
N LEU A 109 1.25 -0.73 18.22
CA LEU A 109 0.70 0.49 18.83
C LEU A 109 0.37 1.58 17.79
N LYS A 110 1.28 1.83 16.83
CA LYS A 110 1.06 2.83 15.78
C LYS A 110 -0.06 2.43 14.83
N MET A 111 -0.21 1.13 14.55
CA MET A 111 -1.29 0.64 13.70
C MET A 111 -2.65 0.74 14.40
N ALA A 112 -2.71 0.43 15.70
CA ALA A 112 -3.92 0.61 16.50
C ALA A 112 -4.33 2.09 16.53
N ASP A 113 -3.38 3.00 16.73
CA ASP A 113 -3.64 4.44 16.66
C ASP A 113 -4.16 4.83 15.27
N PHE A 114 -3.51 4.40 14.19
CA PHE A 114 -3.96 4.69 12.81
C PHE A 114 -5.39 4.21 12.55
N LEU A 115 -5.72 2.97 12.94
CA LEU A 115 -7.07 2.42 12.80
C LEU A 115 -8.08 3.16 13.68
N ALA A 116 -7.70 3.50 14.91
CA ALA A 116 -8.55 4.28 15.80
C ALA A 116 -8.81 5.68 15.24
N TYR A 117 -7.81 6.34 14.66
CA TYR A 117 -7.96 7.63 13.99
C TYR A 117 -8.81 7.54 12.73
N ALA A 118 -8.59 6.51 11.89
CA ALA A 118 -9.41 6.27 10.71
C ALA A 118 -10.88 6.04 11.09
N LEU A 119 -11.14 5.13 12.03
CA LEU A 119 -12.49 4.87 12.54
C LEU A 119 -13.12 6.10 13.20
N LYS A 120 -12.33 6.87 13.96
CA LYS A 120 -12.79 8.12 14.58
C LYS A 120 -13.16 9.15 13.51
N SER A 121 -12.38 9.28 12.44
CA SER A 121 -12.67 10.22 11.35
C SER A 121 -13.90 9.81 10.55
N GLU A 122 -14.08 8.51 10.28
CA GLU A 122 -15.31 8.00 9.66
C GLU A 122 -16.52 8.21 10.58
N ALA A 123 -16.41 7.88 11.87
CA ALA A 123 -17.50 8.09 12.84
C ALA A 123 -17.84 9.57 13.03
N GLN A 124 -16.84 10.47 12.99
CA GLN A 124 -17.06 11.92 13.01
C GLN A 124 -17.78 12.43 11.76
N PHE A 125 -17.67 11.73 10.63
CA PHE A 125 -18.41 12.06 9.42
C PHE A 125 -19.82 11.43 9.41
N VAL A 126 -19.94 10.17 9.85
CA VAL A 126 -21.20 9.42 9.86
C VAL A 126 -22.18 9.92 10.92
N LYS A 127 -21.70 10.40 12.07
CA LYS A 127 -22.57 10.91 13.14
C LYS A 127 -23.38 12.15 12.71
N PRO A 128 -22.77 13.21 12.16
CA PRO A 128 -23.54 14.33 11.60
C PRO A 128 -24.36 13.93 10.38
N GLU A 129 -23.89 12.99 9.54
CA GLU A 129 -24.66 12.49 8.39
C GLU A 129 -25.94 11.72 8.81
N MET A 130 -25.89 10.94 9.89
CA MET A 130 -27.08 10.27 10.46
C MET A 130 -28.04 11.24 11.15
N GLU A 131 -27.51 12.28 11.80
CA GLU A 131 -28.32 13.36 12.38
C GLU A 131 -29.02 14.17 11.26
N ALA A 132 -28.31 14.49 10.17
CA ALA A 132 -28.85 15.16 8.98
C ALA A 132 -29.87 14.31 8.19
N LEU A 133 -29.70 12.99 8.13
CA LEU A 133 -30.67 12.06 7.52
C LEU A 133 -31.97 11.92 8.34
N CYS A 134 -31.93 12.22 9.63
CA CYS A 134 -33.10 12.28 10.50
C CYS A 134 -33.77 13.67 10.48
N ASP A 135 -33.12 14.66 9.85
CA ASP A 135 -33.65 15.99 9.62
C ASP A 135 -34.45 16.06 8.30
N SER A 136 -35.35 17.04 8.23
CA SER A 136 -36.48 17.04 7.29
C SER A 136 -36.11 17.30 5.80
N THR A 137 -34.83 17.56 5.51
CA THR A 137 -34.27 18.04 4.24
C THR A 137 -33.01 17.22 3.87
N PRO A 138 -33.13 16.04 3.23
CA PRO A 138 -32.12 15.00 3.32
C PRO A 138 -30.83 15.18 2.50
N ASN A 139 -30.63 16.29 1.77
CA ASN A 139 -29.50 16.43 0.82
C ASN A 139 -29.04 17.88 0.53
N GLU A 140 -29.52 18.88 1.26
CA GLU A 140 -29.12 20.29 1.09
C GLU A 140 -28.81 20.91 2.45
N PHE A 141 -27.80 21.78 2.51
CA PHE A 141 -27.50 22.54 3.72
C PHE A 141 -28.46 23.74 3.79
N ASP A 142 -29.20 23.88 4.89
CA ASP A 142 -30.19 24.94 5.06
C ASP A 142 -29.55 26.22 5.64
N SER A 143 -28.39 26.11 6.31
CA SER A 143 -27.66 27.21 6.91
C SER A 143 -26.14 26.99 6.94
N PHE A 144 -25.36 28.07 7.04
CA PHE A 144 -23.92 27.99 7.32
C PHE A 144 -23.63 27.36 8.70
N ASP A 145 -24.60 27.39 9.61
CA ASP A 145 -24.51 26.74 10.93
C ASP A 145 -24.55 25.21 10.82
N ASP A 146 -25.01 24.63 9.71
CA ASP A 146 -25.05 23.18 9.47
C ASP A 146 -23.67 22.62 9.03
N VAL A 147 -22.73 23.49 8.69
CA VAL A 147 -21.38 23.14 8.20
C VAL A 147 -20.33 23.29 9.30
N SER A 148 -20.67 23.94 10.42
CA SER A 148 -19.75 24.28 11.52
C SER A 148 -19.69 23.27 12.65
#